data_AF-A0A0C2FJM1-F1
#
_entry.id   AF-A0A0C2FJM1-F1
#
_cell.length_a   1.000
_cell.length_b   1.000
_cell.length_c   1.000
_cell.angle_alpha   90.00
_cell.angle_beta   90.00
_cell.angle_gamma   90.00
#
_symmetry.space_group_name_H-M   'P 1'
#
loop_
_entity.id
_entity.type
_entity.pdbx_description
1 polymer ?
#
loop_
_entity_poly.entity_id
_entity_poly.type
_entity_poly.pdbx_seq_one_letter_code
_entity_poly.pdbx_strand_id
1 'polypeptide(L)'
;MEKRPDMSLFFHMFGHHLYDDSVEHFSARVNEIAQEEAERLKQQREKLGIDGMRECGEKLCRAIEENSRKPDEELLKDLCVNELEEFNRFPMDVASNIDNSPPSEKTMKFLEQFSFPTTLHNCPTKFVELFFLFDSSGLTAEQRAWLLLYNELLFESPASIDGELKSAEEVAKLYTKKSSVCPHQSVANIYLAGITVPVSQDSMLAATSSQFVTYQQVSKK
;
A
#
# COMPACT_ATOMS: atom_id res chain seq x y z
N MET A 1 21.96 -33.88 6.05
CA MET A 1 20.88 -33.98 5.06
C MET A 1 19.94 -32.82 5.31
N GLU A 2 20.13 -31.75 4.56
CA GLU A 2 19.34 -30.52 4.67
C GLU A 2 18.01 -30.73 3.93
N LYS A 3 16.89 -30.59 4.63
CA LYS A 3 15.56 -30.72 4.03
C LYS A 3 15.33 -29.51 3.12
N ARG A 4 15.05 -29.75 1.83
CA ARG A 4 14.62 -28.70 0.90
C ARG A 4 13.35 -28.02 1.47
N PRO A 5 13.25 -26.68 1.41
CA PRO A 5 12.04 -25.99 1.84
C PRO A 5 10.86 -26.41 0.95
N ASP A 6 9.69 -26.54 1.59
CA ASP A 6 8.43 -26.85 0.91
C ASP A 6 8.04 -25.68 0.00
N MET A 7 8.15 -25.91 -1.30
CA MET A 7 7.84 -24.93 -2.34
C MET A 7 6.34 -24.68 -2.49
N SER A 8 5.46 -25.47 -1.85
CA SER A 8 4.00 -25.32 -2.00
C SER A 8 3.49 -23.96 -1.53
N LEU A 9 4.17 -23.34 -0.55
CA LEU A 9 3.80 -22.05 0.00
C LEU A 9 4.12 -20.87 -0.93
N PHE A 10 5.14 -20.99 -1.78
CA PHE A 10 5.58 -19.90 -2.66
C PHE A 10 4.62 -19.70 -3.86
N PHE A 11 3.90 -20.76 -4.26
CA PHE A 11 2.94 -20.70 -5.38
C PHE A 11 1.59 -20.09 -5.02
N HIS A 12 1.19 -20.14 -3.74
CA HIS A 12 -0.13 -19.65 -3.34
C HIS A 12 -0.26 -18.12 -3.34
N MET A 13 0.87 -17.40 -3.38
CA MET A 13 0.89 -15.94 -3.13
C MET A 13 1.11 -15.10 -4.40
N PHE A 14 1.54 -15.69 -5.52
CA PHE A 14 1.79 -14.98 -6.77
C PHE A 14 1.20 -15.73 -7.98
N GLY A 15 -0.03 -15.36 -8.37
CA GLY A 15 -0.48 -15.51 -9.76
C GLY A 15 -1.35 -16.73 -10.06
N HIS A 16 -2.57 -16.76 -9.52
CA HIS A 16 -3.58 -17.74 -9.96
C HIS A 16 -4.47 -17.25 -11.12
N HIS A 17 -4.01 -16.28 -11.93
CA HIS A 17 -4.89 -15.61 -12.90
C HIS A 17 -4.41 -15.48 -14.35
N LEU A 18 -3.27 -16.06 -14.76
CA LEU A 18 -2.83 -15.95 -16.17
C LEU A 18 -2.07 -17.18 -16.74
N TYR A 19 -2.24 -18.38 -16.20
CA TYR A 19 -1.71 -19.59 -16.86
C TYR A 19 -2.73 -20.72 -16.85
N ASP A 20 -3.26 -21.02 -18.04
CA ASP A 20 -4.03 -22.24 -18.37
C ASP A 20 -3.15 -23.51 -18.42
N ASP A 21 -1.84 -23.39 -18.13
CA ASP A 21 -0.93 -24.52 -18.09
C ASP A 21 -0.77 -25.02 -16.65
N SER A 22 -1.17 -26.28 -16.43
CA SER A 22 -1.22 -26.95 -15.13
C SER A 22 0.06 -26.78 -14.31
N VAL A 23 -0.06 -26.82 -12.97
CA VAL A 23 1.06 -26.88 -12.01
C VAL A 23 2.14 -27.90 -12.43
N GLU A 24 1.72 -28.97 -13.11
CA GLU A 24 2.60 -29.99 -13.69
C GLU A 24 3.55 -29.43 -14.76
N HIS A 25 3.10 -28.53 -15.64
CA HIS A 25 3.92 -27.89 -16.66
C HIS A 25 5.00 -26.99 -16.05
N PHE A 26 4.65 -26.20 -15.03
CA PHE A 26 5.65 -25.39 -14.32
C PHE A 26 6.69 -26.27 -13.61
N SER A 27 6.23 -27.31 -12.91
CA SER A 27 7.12 -28.27 -12.24
C SER A 27 8.05 -28.97 -13.23
N ALA A 28 7.54 -29.39 -14.38
CA ALA A 28 8.33 -29.97 -15.46
C ALA A 28 9.40 -29.01 -15.96
N ARG A 29 9.05 -27.73 -16.17
CA ARG A 29 9.99 -26.71 -16.63
C ARG A 29 11.07 -26.39 -15.61
N VAL A 30 10.75 -26.35 -14.31
CA VAL A 30 11.75 -26.18 -13.24
C VAL A 30 12.73 -27.36 -13.23
N ASN A 31 12.24 -28.58 -13.42
CA ASN A 31 13.10 -29.77 -13.45
C ASN A 31 14.00 -29.79 -14.70
N GLU A 32 13.48 -29.39 -15.85
CA GLU A 32 14.26 -29.23 -17.10
C GLU A 32 15.42 -28.25 -16.89
N ILE A 33 15.14 -27.03 -16.41
CA ILE A 33 16.16 -26.01 -16.14
C ILE A 33 17.19 -26.52 -15.13
N ALA A 34 16.76 -27.23 -14.08
CA ALA A 34 17.68 -27.78 -13.08
C ALA A 34 18.61 -28.86 -13.67
N GLN A 35 18.12 -29.67 -14.61
CA GLN A 35 18.92 -30.68 -15.30
C GLN A 35 19.92 -30.05 -16.27
N GLU A 36 19.49 -29.07 -17.06
CA GLU A 36 20.36 -28.31 -17.96
C GLU A 36 21.48 -27.61 -17.18
N GLU A 37 21.14 -26.98 -16.05
CA GLU A 37 22.11 -26.30 -15.21
C GLU A 37 23.10 -27.28 -14.56
N ALA A 38 22.64 -28.46 -14.13
CA ALA A 38 23.50 -29.50 -13.59
C ALA A 38 24.50 -30.02 -14.64
N GLU A 39 24.05 -30.22 -15.88
CA GLU A 39 24.90 -30.65 -16.98
C GLU A 39 25.91 -29.55 -17.37
N ARG A 40 25.47 -28.30 -17.41
CA ARG A 40 26.35 -27.13 -17.63
C ARG A 40 27.45 -27.04 -16.56
N LEU A 41 27.12 -27.23 -15.29
CA LEU A 41 28.08 -27.22 -14.18
C LEU A 41 29.06 -28.39 -14.25
N LYS A 42 28.60 -29.57 -14.66
CA LYS A 42 29.45 -30.75 -14.85
C LYS A 42 30.49 -30.49 -15.94
N GLN A 43 30.07 -30.00 -17.11
CA GLN A 43 30.97 -29.65 -18.21
C GLN A 43 31.98 -28.57 -17.80
N GLN A 44 31.55 -27.56 -17.02
CA GLN A 44 32.46 -26.55 -16.47
C GLN A 44 33.50 -27.14 -15.52
N ARG A 45 33.10 -28.06 -14.64
CA ARG A 45 34.02 -28.73 -13.70
C ARG A 45 35.07 -29.55 -14.44
N GLU A 46 34.65 -30.30 -15.46
CA GLU A 46 35.56 -31.10 -16.30
C GLU A 46 36.57 -30.21 -17.05
N LYS A 47 36.10 -29.10 -17.62
CA LYS A 47 36.96 -28.12 -18.34
C LYS A 47 37.98 -27.43 -17.43
N LEU A 48 37.61 -27.13 -16.18
CA LEU A 48 38.48 -26.45 -15.21
C LEU A 48 39.57 -27.36 -14.63
N GLY A 49 39.28 -28.66 -14.50
CA GLY A 49 40.21 -29.61 -13.89
C GLY A 49 40.53 -29.30 -12.42
N ILE A 50 41.50 -30.01 -11.85
CA ILE A 50 41.84 -29.92 -10.43
C ILE A 50 42.43 -28.55 -10.08
N ASP A 51 43.36 -28.05 -10.89
CA ASP A 51 44.03 -26.77 -10.64
C ASP A 51 43.09 -25.57 -10.80
N GLY A 52 42.21 -25.57 -11.82
CA GLY A 52 41.22 -24.52 -12.02
C GLY A 52 40.17 -24.49 -10.91
N MET A 53 39.73 -25.66 -10.42
CA MET A 53 38.82 -25.73 -9.27
C MET A 53 39.46 -25.18 -7.99
N ARG A 54 40.76 -25.41 -7.77
CA ARG A 54 41.50 -24.82 -6.64
C ARG A 54 41.55 -23.29 -6.75
N GLU A 55 41.90 -22.75 -7.91
CA GLU A 55 41.95 -21.29 -8.14
C GLU A 55 40.57 -20.63 -7.96
N CYS A 56 39.50 -21.27 -8.45
CA CYS A 56 38.13 -20.80 -8.23
C CYS A 56 37.76 -20.81 -6.73
N GLY A 57 38.18 -21.85 -5.99
CA GLY A 57 38.00 -21.91 -4.54
C GLY A 57 38.70 -20.76 -3.82
N GLU A 58 39.96 -20.46 -4.18
CA GLU A 58 40.70 -19.34 -3.61
C GLU A 58 40.07 -17.98 -3.93
N LYS A 59 39.57 -17.79 -5.16
CA LYS A 59 38.80 -16.59 -5.54
C LYS A 59 37.52 -16.46 -4.74
N LEU A 60 36.78 -17.56 -4.56
CA LEU A 60 35.54 -17.56 -3.78
C LEU A 60 35.79 -17.24 -2.31
N CYS A 61 36.82 -17.83 -1.70
CA CYS A 61 37.20 -17.52 -0.32
C CYS A 61 37.54 -16.05 -0.14
N ARG A 62 38.34 -15.47 -1.04
CA ARG A 62 38.65 -14.02 -1.03
C ARG A 62 37.40 -13.16 -1.17
N ALA A 63 36.50 -13.49 -2.10
CA ALA A 63 35.26 -12.74 -2.27
C ALA A 63 34.36 -12.82 -1.02
N ILE A 64 34.29 -13.98 -0.36
CA ILE A 64 33.55 -14.13 0.90
C ILE A 64 34.18 -13.26 1.98
N GLU A 65 35.51 -13.28 2.11
CA GLU A 65 36.24 -12.47 3.09
C GLU A 65 36.04 -10.97 2.87
N GLU A 66 36.19 -10.51 1.62
CA GLU A 66 35.99 -9.12 1.22
C GLU A 66 34.54 -8.66 1.48
N ASN A 67 33.54 -9.46 1.10
CA ASN A 67 32.13 -9.14 1.33
C ASN A 67 31.71 -9.21 2.81
N SER A 68 32.46 -9.94 3.63
CA SER A 68 32.22 -10.02 5.08
C SER A 68 32.88 -8.87 5.85
N ARG A 69 33.77 -8.10 5.21
CA ARG A 69 34.41 -6.93 5.82
C ARG A 69 33.36 -5.85 6.03
N LYS A 70 33.27 -5.35 7.27
CA LYS A 70 32.43 -4.19 7.55
C LYS A 70 32.98 -2.98 6.79
N PRO A 71 32.13 -2.12 6.21
CA PRO A 71 32.56 -0.87 5.63
C PRO A 71 33.32 -0.03 6.65
N ASP A 72 34.35 0.68 6.19
CA ASP A 72 35.17 1.55 7.03
C ASP A 72 34.34 2.75 7.52
N GLU A 73 34.53 3.18 8.78
CA GLU A 73 33.73 4.25 9.38
C GLU A 73 33.85 5.58 8.62
N GLU A 74 35.00 5.84 8.00
CA GLU A 74 35.23 7.02 7.16
C GLU A 74 34.33 6.98 5.92
N LEU A 75 34.22 5.82 5.25
CA LEU A 75 33.32 5.64 4.11
C LEU A 75 31.85 5.81 4.51
N LEU A 76 31.46 5.30 5.68
CA LEU A 76 30.10 5.48 6.18
C LEU A 76 29.79 6.95 6.47
N LYS A 77 30.75 7.72 7.02
CA LYS A 77 30.59 9.16 7.27
C LYS A 77 30.45 9.96 5.98
N ASP A 78 31.18 9.58 4.92
CA ASP A 78 31.05 10.20 3.60
C ASP A 78 29.71 9.89 2.93
N LEU A 79 29.13 8.71 3.20
CA LEU A 79 27.80 8.31 2.72
C LEU A 79 26.66 8.86 3.59
N CYS A 80 26.95 9.24 4.84
CA CYS A 80 25.96 9.86 5.71
C CYS A 80 25.56 11.23 5.14
N VAL A 81 24.27 11.41 4.91
CA VAL A 81 23.69 12.71 4.58
C VAL A 81 23.76 13.59 5.84
N ASN A 82 24.77 14.45 5.89
CA ASN A 82 25.06 15.32 7.05
C ASN A 82 24.09 16.50 7.13
N GLU A 83 23.59 16.95 5.98
CA GLU A 83 22.56 17.95 5.85
C GLU A 83 21.33 17.24 5.30
N LEU A 84 20.37 16.95 6.18
CA LEU A 84 19.02 16.66 5.74
C LEU A 84 18.64 17.82 4.82
N GLU A 85 18.47 17.55 3.53
CA GLU A 85 18.00 18.55 2.56
C GLU A 85 16.87 19.34 3.23
N GLU A 86 16.84 20.66 3.04
CA GLU A 86 15.72 21.48 3.50
C GLU A 86 14.45 20.92 2.87
N PHE A 87 13.80 19.99 3.56
CA PHE A 87 12.62 19.34 3.04
C PHE A 87 11.61 20.45 2.81
N ASN A 88 11.01 20.45 1.63
CA ASN A 88 9.89 21.33 1.33
C ASN A 88 8.75 21.02 2.32
N ARG A 89 8.75 21.72 3.45
CA ARG A 89 7.70 21.67 4.45
C ARG A 89 6.65 22.68 4.05
N PHE A 90 5.41 22.21 3.94
CA PHE A 90 4.27 23.10 3.78
C PHE A 90 3.56 23.24 5.14
N PRO A 91 3.03 24.42 5.47
CA PRO A 91 2.24 24.60 6.66
C PRO A 91 0.96 23.75 6.56
N MET A 92 0.62 23.08 7.65
CA MET A 92 -0.62 22.32 7.82
C MET A 92 -1.28 22.77 9.10
N ASP A 93 -2.49 23.33 9.00
CA ASP A 93 -3.30 23.62 10.18
C ASP A 93 -4.22 22.44 10.47
N VAL A 94 -4.32 22.05 11.73
CA VAL A 94 -5.18 20.93 12.15
C VAL A 94 -6.19 21.42 13.17
N ALA A 95 -7.47 21.12 12.92
CA ALA A 95 -8.59 21.44 13.80
C ALA A 95 -9.44 20.20 14.01
N SER A 96 -10.06 20.05 15.18
CA SER A 96 -10.90 18.90 15.52
C SER A 96 -12.09 19.35 16.34
N ASN A 97 -13.23 18.66 16.22
CA ASN A 97 -14.40 18.91 17.08
C ASN A 97 -14.29 18.27 18.47
N ILE A 98 -13.20 17.57 18.77
CA ILE A 98 -12.94 16.94 20.07
C ILE A 98 -11.83 17.64 20.84
N ASP A 99 -10.86 18.22 20.11
CA ASP A 99 -9.73 18.88 20.73
C ASP A 99 -9.99 20.38 20.87
N ASN A 100 -9.63 20.96 22.02
CA ASN A 100 -9.71 22.40 22.28
C ASN A 100 -8.59 23.18 21.56
N SER A 101 -8.17 22.76 20.36
CA SER A 101 -7.29 23.57 19.52
C SER A 101 -7.98 24.91 19.22
N PRO A 102 -7.25 26.00 18.96
CA PRO A 102 -7.86 27.29 18.61
C PRO A 102 -7.98 27.46 17.09
N PRO A 103 -9.00 26.91 16.41
CA PRO A 103 -9.21 27.22 15.02
C PRO A 103 -10.00 28.53 14.86
N SER A 104 -10.11 28.99 13.61
CA SER A 104 -10.97 30.12 13.29
C SER A 104 -12.43 29.83 13.67
N GLU A 105 -13.19 30.87 14.02
CA GLU A 105 -14.63 30.75 14.38
C GLU A 105 -15.45 30.06 13.27
N LYS A 106 -15.09 30.30 11.99
CA LYS A 106 -15.73 29.66 10.84
C LYS A 106 -15.46 28.15 10.79
N THR A 107 -14.23 27.74 11.11
CA THR A 107 -13.84 26.32 11.15
C THR A 107 -14.56 25.58 12.27
N MET A 108 -14.70 26.19 13.46
CA MET A 108 -15.50 25.59 14.54
C MET A 108 -16.95 25.38 14.13
N LYS A 109 -17.60 26.42 13.59
CA LYS A 109 -19.00 26.33 13.15
C LYS A 109 -19.24 25.27 12.08
N PHE A 110 -18.23 24.93 11.28
CA PHE A 110 -18.28 23.82 10.34
C PHE A 110 -18.13 22.47 11.06
N LEU A 111 -17.11 22.34 11.91
CA LEU A 111 -16.82 21.11 12.66
C LEU A 111 -17.92 20.70 13.66
N GLU A 112 -18.61 21.68 14.25
CA GLU A 112 -19.74 21.47 15.16
C GLU A 112 -20.98 20.86 14.48
N GLN A 113 -21.05 20.88 13.14
CA GLN A 113 -22.15 20.25 12.39
C GLN A 113 -22.07 18.72 12.45
N PHE A 114 -20.91 18.17 12.75
CA PHE A 114 -20.67 16.73 12.80
C PHE A 114 -20.88 16.20 14.21
N SER A 115 -21.79 15.24 14.35
CA SER A 115 -22.09 14.58 15.63
C SER A 115 -21.07 13.51 16.02
N PHE A 116 -19.93 13.44 15.34
CA PHE A 116 -18.91 12.41 15.49
C PHE A 116 -17.50 13.00 15.37
N PRO A 117 -16.47 12.33 15.93
CA PRO A 117 -15.06 12.71 15.79
C PRO A 117 -14.67 13.11 14.38
N THR A 118 -14.34 14.38 14.18
CA THR A 118 -14.03 14.97 12.87
C THR A 118 -12.79 15.85 12.99
N THR A 119 -11.74 15.48 12.27
CA THR A 119 -10.49 16.25 12.21
C THR A 119 -10.37 16.89 10.84
N LEU A 120 -10.19 18.20 10.77
CA LEU A 120 -9.89 18.96 9.57
C LEU A 120 -8.38 19.21 9.45
N HIS A 121 -7.72 18.75 8.38
CA HIS A 121 -6.39 19.24 8.00
C HIS A 121 -6.51 20.25 6.85
N ASN A 122 -5.96 21.45 7.04
CA ASN A 122 -5.89 22.50 6.05
C ASN A 122 -4.50 22.50 5.41
N CYS A 123 -4.43 22.09 4.15
CA CYS A 123 -3.19 22.00 3.38
C CYS A 123 -3.31 22.83 2.11
N PRO A 124 -2.21 23.42 1.59
CA PRO A 124 -2.21 24.17 0.34
C PRO A 124 -2.26 23.24 -0.89
N THR A 125 -3.39 22.55 -1.07
CA THR A 125 -3.67 21.64 -2.20
C THR A 125 -4.88 22.13 -3.00
N LYS A 126 -5.07 21.58 -4.20
CA LYS A 126 -6.23 21.86 -5.09
C LYS A 126 -7.33 20.80 -4.97
N PHE A 127 -7.15 19.85 -4.05
CA PHE A 127 -8.02 18.71 -3.86
C PHE A 127 -8.62 18.74 -2.46
N VAL A 128 -9.83 18.20 -2.32
CA VAL A 128 -10.43 17.89 -1.02
C VAL A 128 -10.40 16.38 -0.86
N GLU A 129 -9.91 15.92 0.28
CA GLU A 129 -9.81 14.50 0.59
C GLU A 129 -10.67 14.19 1.83
N LEU A 130 -11.56 13.23 1.68
CA LEU A 130 -12.47 12.81 2.74
C LEU A 130 -12.13 11.37 3.12
N PHE A 131 -11.75 11.15 4.37
CA PHE A 131 -11.47 9.82 4.90
C PHE A 131 -12.51 9.44 5.93
N PHE A 132 -13.29 8.43 5.60
CA PHE A 132 -14.19 7.78 6.54
C PHE A 132 -13.49 6.56 7.10
N LEU A 133 -13.28 6.57 8.40
CA LEU A 133 -12.81 5.44 9.16
C LEU A 133 -14.06 4.80 9.80
N PHE A 134 -14.09 3.49 9.97
CA PHE A 134 -15.21 2.80 10.59
C PHE A 134 -14.68 1.75 11.57
N ASP A 135 -15.26 1.71 12.76
CA ASP A 135 -14.95 0.68 13.75
C ASP A 135 -15.59 -0.65 13.35
N SER A 136 -14.75 -1.62 12.99
CA SER A 136 -15.18 -2.96 12.58
C SER A 136 -15.12 -3.99 13.72
N SER A 137 -14.90 -3.56 14.96
CA SER A 137 -14.84 -4.44 16.13
C SER A 137 -16.14 -5.21 16.37
N GLY A 138 -17.28 -4.62 16.00
CA GLY A 138 -18.61 -5.24 16.09
C GLY A 138 -18.89 -6.33 15.06
N LEU A 139 -18.02 -6.52 14.06
CA LEU A 139 -18.21 -7.53 13.01
C LEU A 139 -17.66 -8.90 13.44
N THR A 140 -18.24 -9.98 12.93
CA THR A 140 -17.68 -11.33 13.08
C THR A 140 -16.48 -11.54 12.13
N ALA A 141 -15.71 -12.61 12.34
CA ALA A 141 -14.62 -12.96 11.43
C ALA A 141 -15.11 -13.23 10.00
N GLU A 142 -16.28 -13.89 9.87
CA GLU A 142 -16.91 -14.15 8.58
C GLU A 142 -17.34 -12.84 7.89
N GLN A 143 -17.98 -11.92 8.61
CA GLN A 143 -18.35 -10.61 8.07
C GLN A 143 -17.14 -9.79 7.64
N ARG A 144 -16.04 -9.84 8.40
CA ARG A 144 -14.79 -9.17 8.03
C ARG A 144 -14.18 -9.73 6.75
N ALA A 145 -14.35 -11.03 6.46
CA ALA A 145 -13.89 -11.62 5.21
C ALA A 145 -14.63 -11.03 3.99
N TRP A 146 -15.86 -10.56 4.17
CA TRP A 146 -16.67 -9.93 3.12
C TRP A 146 -16.39 -8.44 2.93
N LEU A 147 -15.63 -7.77 3.81
CA LEU A 147 -15.41 -6.32 3.70
C LEU A 147 -14.70 -5.92 2.41
N LEU A 148 -13.77 -6.74 1.92
CA LEU A 148 -13.08 -6.48 0.65
C LEU A 148 -14.07 -6.50 -0.52
N LEU A 149 -14.92 -7.53 -0.57
CA LEU A 149 -15.94 -7.64 -1.61
C LEU A 149 -17.00 -6.54 -1.49
N TYR A 150 -17.46 -6.25 -0.28
CA TYR A 150 -18.41 -5.17 -0.01
C TYR A 150 -17.89 -3.83 -0.57
N ASN A 151 -16.61 -3.57 -0.38
CA ASN A 151 -15.94 -2.37 -0.81
C ASN A 151 -15.82 -2.25 -2.34
N GLU A 152 -15.44 -3.34 -3.02
CA GLU A 152 -15.45 -3.40 -4.49
C GLU A 152 -16.86 -3.15 -5.05
N LEU A 153 -17.88 -3.75 -4.42
CA LEU A 153 -19.26 -3.62 -4.88
C LEU A 153 -19.94 -2.30 -4.52
N LEU A 154 -19.42 -1.54 -3.55
CA LEU A 154 -20.08 -0.33 -3.04
C LEU A 154 -20.34 0.71 -4.14
N PHE A 155 -19.45 0.80 -5.13
CA PHE A 155 -19.53 1.75 -6.24
C PHE A 155 -19.83 1.08 -7.59
N GLU A 156 -19.99 -0.23 -7.60
CA GLU A 156 -20.26 -1.04 -8.80
C GLU A 156 -21.61 -1.76 -8.74
N SER A 157 -22.40 -1.53 -7.69
CA SER A 157 -23.75 -2.09 -7.54
C SER A 157 -24.84 -1.07 -7.85
N PRO A 158 -26.04 -1.51 -8.30
CA PRO A 158 -27.20 -0.64 -8.42
C PRO A 158 -27.57 -0.01 -7.07
N ALA A 159 -27.87 1.29 -7.07
CA ALA A 159 -28.15 2.03 -5.84
C ALA A 159 -29.35 2.98 -6.02
N SER A 160 -30.10 3.20 -4.93
CA SER A 160 -31.10 4.25 -4.90
C SER A 160 -30.43 5.58 -4.55
N ILE A 161 -30.43 6.51 -5.50
CA ILE A 161 -29.82 7.83 -5.36
C ILE A 161 -30.91 8.87 -5.62
N ASP A 162 -31.14 9.76 -4.65
CA ASP A 162 -32.21 10.76 -4.68
C ASP A 162 -33.62 10.17 -4.91
N GLY A 163 -33.85 8.94 -4.41
CA GLY A 163 -35.12 8.23 -4.54
C GLY A 163 -35.32 7.50 -5.88
N GLU A 164 -34.39 7.60 -6.82
CA GLU A 164 -34.41 6.87 -8.09
C GLU A 164 -33.47 5.67 -8.03
N LEU A 165 -33.92 4.51 -8.55
CA LEU A 165 -33.06 3.35 -8.69
C LEU A 165 -32.15 3.53 -9.91
N LYS A 166 -30.84 3.64 -9.68
CA LYS A 166 -29.82 3.72 -10.72
C LYS A 166 -29.18 2.34 -10.93
N SER A 167 -28.92 2.00 -12.18
CA SER A 167 -28.19 0.78 -12.55
C SER A 167 -26.72 0.85 -12.10
N ALA A 168 -26.07 -0.32 -12.02
CA ALA A 168 -24.64 -0.43 -11.70
C ALA A 168 -23.77 0.46 -12.60
N GLU A 169 -24.04 0.48 -13.91
CA GLU A 169 -23.30 1.28 -14.87
C GLU A 169 -23.48 2.79 -14.61
N GLU A 170 -24.69 3.23 -14.26
CA GLU A 170 -24.96 4.63 -13.93
C GLU A 170 -24.28 5.05 -12.63
N VAL A 171 -24.26 4.19 -11.62
CA VAL A 171 -23.53 4.42 -10.35
C VAL A 171 -22.03 4.53 -10.61
N ALA A 172 -21.46 3.60 -11.38
CA ALA A 172 -20.04 3.61 -11.74
C ALA A 172 -19.66 4.86 -12.57
N LYS A 173 -20.54 5.30 -13.48
CA LYS A 173 -20.36 6.56 -14.24
C LYS A 173 -20.40 7.79 -13.35
N LEU A 174 -21.34 7.86 -12.39
CA LEU A 174 -21.41 8.97 -11.44
C LEU A 174 -20.16 9.04 -10.56
N TYR A 175 -19.67 7.87 -10.15
CA TYR A 175 -18.45 7.70 -9.38
C TYR A 175 -17.20 8.18 -10.14
N THR A 176 -16.97 7.68 -11.35
CA THR A 176 -15.78 8.00 -12.17
C THR A 176 -15.77 9.42 -12.73
N LYS A 177 -16.94 10.05 -12.94
CA LYS A 177 -17.04 11.38 -13.56
C LYS A 177 -16.65 12.52 -12.61
N LYS A 178 -16.71 12.33 -11.30
CA LYS A 178 -16.60 13.42 -10.31
C LYS A 178 -15.53 13.23 -9.23
N SER A 179 -15.03 12.02 -9.03
CA SER A 179 -14.10 11.73 -7.92
C SER A 179 -13.19 10.53 -8.24
N SER A 180 -12.06 10.44 -7.56
CA SER A 180 -11.30 9.20 -7.41
C SER A 180 -11.40 8.72 -5.97
N VAL A 181 -11.83 7.48 -5.74
CA VAL A 181 -11.92 6.90 -4.39
C VAL A 181 -10.98 5.72 -4.33
N CYS A 182 -10.21 5.64 -3.25
CA CYS A 182 -9.26 4.57 -3.00
C CYS A 182 -9.57 3.99 -1.62
N PRO A 183 -10.31 2.89 -1.56
CA PRO A 183 -10.56 2.24 -0.28
C PRO A 183 -9.37 1.37 0.12
N HIS A 184 -9.10 1.31 1.43
CA HIS A 184 -7.98 0.55 1.97
C HIS A 184 -8.39 -0.15 3.27
N GLN A 185 -8.11 -1.45 3.37
CA GLN A 185 -8.27 -2.18 4.62
C GLN A 185 -6.95 -2.18 5.37
N SER A 186 -6.90 -1.51 6.52
CA SER A 186 -5.71 -1.53 7.37
C SER A 186 -5.76 -2.69 8.37
N VAL A 187 -4.59 -3.17 8.77
CA VAL A 187 -4.43 -4.16 9.82
C VAL A 187 -4.78 -3.49 11.16
N ALA A 188 -5.64 -4.14 11.98
CA ALA A 188 -6.14 -3.71 13.30
C ALA A 188 -7.56 -3.09 13.36
N ASN A 189 -8.57 -3.79 12.83
CA ASN A 189 -10.01 -3.53 13.05
C ASN A 189 -10.54 -2.17 12.56
N ILE A 190 -9.78 -1.46 11.74
CA ILE A 190 -10.17 -0.16 11.18
C ILE A 190 -10.39 -0.33 9.67
N TYR A 191 -11.60 0.00 9.21
CA TYR A 191 -11.94 0.06 7.80
C TYR A 191 -11.83 1.52 7.31
N LEU A 192 -11.14 1.77 6.20
CA LEU A 192 -10.93 3.10 5.64
C LEU A 192 -11.50 3.21 4.22
N ALA A 193 -12.37 4.20 4.02
CA ALA A 193 -12.83 4.62 2.70
C ALA A 193 -12.39 6.08 2.45
N GLY A 194 -11.59 6.32 1.41
CA GLY A 194 -11.07 7.63 1.05
C GLY A 194 -11.62 8.14 -0.28
N ILE A 195 -12.19 9.35 -0.31
CA ILE A 195 -12.73 10.02 -1.50
C ILE A 195 -11.94 11.30 -1.78
N THR A 196 -11.43 11.45 -3.01
CA THR A 196 -10.74 12.66 -3.46
C THR A 196 -11.53 13.37 -4.55
N VAL A 197 -11.74 14.68 -4.40
CA VAL A 197 -12.51 15.51 -5.34
C VAL A 197 -11.68 16.75 -5.75
N PRO A 198 -11.61 17.10 -7.05
CA PRO A 198 -10.97 18.33 -7.50
C PRO A 198 -11.85 19.57 -7.18
N VAL A 199 -11.25 20.66 -6.72
CA VAL A 199 -11.95 21.94 -6.51
C VAL A 199 -12.02 22.71 -7.83
N SER A 200 -13.21 23.14 -8.28
CA SER A 200 -13.38 23.90 -9.53
C SER A 200 -12.95 25.37 -9.38
N GLN A 201 -12.40 25.96 -10.45
CA GLN A 201 -11.85 27.33 -10.45
C GLN A 201 -12.86 28.43 -10.06
N ASP A 202 -14.16 28.25 -10.34
CA ASP A 202 -15.19 29.26 -10.00
C ASP A 202 -15.48 29.37 -8.49
N SER A 203 -14.99 28.41 -7.70
CA SER A 203 -15.09 28.43 -6.22
C SER A 203 -13.82 28.97 -5.54
N MET A 204 -12.78 29.35 -6.29
CA MET A 204 -11.49 29.82 -5.74
C MET A 204 -11.59 31.09 -4.89
N LEU A 205 -12.63 31.93 -5.07
CA LEU A 205 -12.82 33.12 -4.24
C LEU A 205 -13.48 32.82 -2.88
N ALA A 206 -13.96 31.58 -2.67
CA ALA A 206 -14.49 31.10 -1.39
C ALA A 206 -13.64 29.99 -0.74
N ALA A 207 -12.71 29.38 -1.49
CA ALA A 207 -11.93 28.22 -1.10
C ALA A 207 -10.42 28.53 -1.04
N THR A 208 -9.98 29.18 0.03
CA THR A 208 -8.57 29.16 0.48
C THR A 208 -8.31 28.05 1.51
N SER A 209 -9.07 26.95 1.44
CA SER A 209 -8.98 25.88 2.44
C SER A 209 -9.35 24.55 1.81
N SER A 210 -8.34 23.74 1.52
CA SER A 210 -8.55 22.34 1.16
C SER A 210 -8.60 21.51 2.42
N GLN A 211 -9.65 20.70 2.53
CA GLN A 211 -10.09 20.08 3.77
C GLN A 211 -9.77 18.58 3.75
N PHE A 212 -9.05 18.09 4.77
CA PHE A 212 -8.92 16.68 5.06
C PHE A 212 -9.84 16.34 6.23
N VAL A 213 -10.81 15.45 6.07
CA VAL A 213 -11.57 14.94 7.23
C VAL A 213 -11.01 13.58 7.65
N THR A 214 -10.48 13.46 8.88
CA THR A 214 -10.11 12.17 9.50
C THR A 214 -11.07 11.82 10.62
N TYR A 215 -11.65 10.63 10.55
CA TYR A 215 -12.56 10.05 11.53
C TYR A 215 -11.82 9.13 12.51
N GLN A 216 -12.18 9.11 13.79
CA GLN A 216 -11.78 8.02 14.69
C GLN A 216 -12.96 7.68 15.60
N GLN A 217 -13.65 6.58 15.36
CA GLN A 217 -14.62 6.07 16.31
C GLN A 217 -13.89 5.33 17.42
N VAL A 218 -13.75 5.98 18.57
CA VAL A 218 -13.38 5.32 19.83
C VAL A 218 -14.67 4.85 20.49
N SER A 219 -14.95 3.55 20.40
CA SER A 219 -16.02 2.92 21.17
C SER A 219 -15.64 2.95 22.66
N LYS A 220 -16.35 3.77 23.45
CA LYS A 220 -16.26 3.75 24.92
C LYS A 220 -17.08 2.56 25.44
N LYS A 221 -16.43 1.73 26.28
CA LYS A 221 -17.07 0.73 27.14
C LYS A 221 -18.12 1.34 28.05
#